data_AF-K5ZM08-F1
#
_entry.id   AF-K5ZM08-F1
#
_cell.length_a   1.000
_cell.length_b   1.000
_cell.length_c   1.000
_cell.angle_alpha   90.00
_cell.angle_beta   90.00
_cell.angle_gamma   90.00
#
_symmetry.space_group_name_H-M   'P 1'
#
loop_
_entity.id
_entity.type
_entity.pdbx_description
1 polymer ?
#
loop_
_entity_poly.entity_id
_entity_poly.type
_entity_poly.pdbx_seq_one_letter_code
_entity_poly.pdbx_strand_id
1 'polypeptide(L)'
;MDYFSSVKPILNKLTNYNIIDNLFVIRQYLLALEKGIGYNRLPHIENSNSVILMPNICDFLIANSLKYCTFNKGKYYLGNFKDRLRIVVELTKLEEKINKDAIDTDIWTWLHSFCFNQTKLQNSTNIIYETYRYYWIFKDEKLCKVIEDNINMKYKDFVICAFWLYSKFTQQFAFRLNHLISFPENYQGTPFSAENIQKTISIFCKTLSEHREMSRLHTKYTDEELFNYNNSPHIIYPLFEYNNNIYCISPRYLLNQLNSGIYYIANIPQNNVSGAFGKSFEKYTGEVIKHYSPSSYFISPEIPYGKDNNKTSDWIISDSENILFIECKAKRLMAKSKKQWTFDITNIDYVINNNLINDENYIKSIPDTLTKDIIILGKEIGKIYKVYNDYKSNKIAQLPYNESKTFIPIMVTIEEWYAGCPSINDCLTRIAEAYLKKKHIDISIIQKSKYKIISIDTFEIDYQIMAIEGISSFFKMEKNNILDEYKKKFHLDSHFFDKFSEELISPIGDIIAENNKYSC
;
A
#
# COMPACT_ATOMS: atom_id res chain seq x y z
N MET A 1 -1.32 1.13 -27.68
CA MET A 1 -2.47 1.06 -28.60
C MET A 1 -3.70 1.72 -27.94
N ASP A 2 -4.71 2.13 -28.72
CA ASP A 2 -6.01 2.61 -28.20
C ASP A 2 -7.09 1.57 -28.52
N TYR A 3 -7.81 1.11 -27.50
CA TYR A 3 -8.83 0.07 -27.57
C TYR A 3 -10.26 0.62 -27.45
N PHE A 4 -10.48 1.94 -27.54
CA PHE A 4 -11.82 2.51 -27.40
C PHE A 4 -12.84 1.85 -28.33
N SER A 5 -12.49 1.60 -29.59
CA SER A 5 -13.37 0.91 -30.56
C SER A 5 -13.72 -0.52 -30.13
N SER A 6 -12.79 -1.24 -29.51
CA SER A 6 -13.01 -2.60 -28.99
C SER A 6 -13.90 -2.60 -27.75
N VAL A 7 -13.79 -1.59 -26.89
CA VAL A 7 -14.55 -1.48 -25.64
C VAL A 7 -15.94 -0.85 -25.87
N LYS A 8 -16.11 -0.01 -26.88
CA LYS A 8 -17.35 0.73 -27.18
C LYS A 8 -18.63 -0.13 -27.18
N PRO A 9 -18.67 -1.35 -27.75
CA PRO A 9 -19.84 -2.21 -27.66
C PRO A 9 -20.24 -2.55 -26.22
N ILE A 10 -19.27 -2.72 -25.33
CA ILE A 10 -19.48 -2.99 -23.90
C ILE A 10 -20.00 -1.73 -23.21
N LEU A 11 -19.42 -0.56 -23.49
CA LEU A 11 -19.89 0.72 -22.94
C LEU A 11 -21.33 1.02 -23.34
N ASN A 12 -21.70 0.75 -24.60
CA ASN A 12 -23.07 0.90 -25.08
C ASN A 12 -24.04 -0.06 -24.38
N LYS A 13 -23.60 -1.24 -23.96
CA LYS A 13 -24.43 -2.14 -23.14
C LYS A 13 -24.64 -1.55 -21.75
N LEU A 14 -23.61 -0.99 -21.12
CA LEU A 14 -23.68 -0.42 -19.76
C LEU A 14 -24.73 0.69 -19.60
N THR A 15 -25.07 1.43 -20.66
CA THR A 15 -26.13 2.45 -20.60
C THR A 15 -27.51 1.89 -20.28
N ASN A 16 -27.71 0.58 -20.48
CA ASN A 16 -28.95 -0.11 -20.17
C ASN A 16 -28.99 -0.73 -18.76
N TYR A 17 -27.94 -0.52 -17.95
CA TYR A 17 -27.87 -1.01 -16.58
C TYR A 17 -28.16 0.11 -15.57
N ASN A 18 -28.65 -0.30 -14.40
CA ASN A 18 -28.80 0.60 -13.26
C ASN A 18 -27.47 0.74 -12.52
N ILE A 19 -27.08 1.98 -12.22
CA ILE A 19 -25.81 2.29 -11.58
C ILE A 19 -25.70 1.73 -10.16
N ILE A 20 -26.75 1.84 -9.35
CA ILE A 20 -26.73 1.41 -7.94
C ILE A 20 -26.70 -0.11 -7.85
N ASP A 21 -27.54 -0.78 -8.63
CA ASP A 21 -27.58 -2.24 -8.67
C ASP A 21 -26.25 -2.85 -9.14
N ASN A 22 -25.63 -2.23 -10.16
CA ASN A 22 -24.34 -2.67 -10.68
C ASN A 22 -23.22 -2.47 -9.66
N LEU A 23 -23.12 -1.28 -9.07
CA LEU A 23 -22.09 -0.99 -8.07
C LEU A 23 -22.26 -1.87 -6.83
N PHE A 24 -23.51 -2.19 -6.44
CA PHE A 24 -23.78 -3.14 -5.36
C PHE A 24 -23.22 -4.53 -5.68
N VAL A 25 -23.47 -5.06 -6.89
CA VAL A 25 -22.95 -6.37 -7.32
C VAL A 25 -21.43 -6.38 -7.34
N ILE A 26 -20.81 -5.36 -7.92
CA ILE A 26 -19.34 -5.24 -7.97
C ILE A 26 -18.78 -5.20 -6.55
N ARG A 27 -19.38 -4.42 -5.64
CA ARG A 27 -19.00 -4.35 -4.23
C ARG A 27 -19.02 -5.71 -3.54
N GLN A 28 -19.98 -6.60 -3.83
CA GLN A 28 -20.00 -7.94 -3.22
C GLN A 28 -18.77 -8.77 -3.60
N TYR A 29 -18.31 -8.68 -4.86
CA TYR A 29 -17.07 -9.34 -5.27
C TYR A 29 -15.85 -8.74 -4.57
N LEU A 30 -15.79 -7.40 -4.45
CA LEU A 30 -14.70 -6.73 -3.76
C LEU A 30 -14.63 -7.09 -2.26
N LEU A 31 -15.78 -7.12 -1.58
CA LEU A 31 -15.85 -7.57 -0.19
C LEU A 31 -15.46 -9.03 -0.02
N ALA A 32 -15.84 -9.91 -0.95
CA ALA A 32 -15.49 -11.31 -0.89
C ALA A 32 -13.97 -11.49 -0.96
N LEU A 33 -13.34 -10.78 -1.90
CA LEU A 33 -11.90 -10.74 -2.07
C LEU A 33 -11.17 -10.17 -0.84
N GLU A 34 -11.65 -9.04 -0.31
CA GLU A 34 -11.09 -8.39 0.89
C GLU A 34 -11.13 -9.32 2.10
N LYS A 35 -12.23 -10.07 2.29
CA LYS A 35 -12.41 -11.00 3.41
C LYS A 35 -11.73 -12.35 3.18
N GLY A 36 -11.12 -12.57 2.00
CA GLY A 36 -10.58 -13.88 1.61
C GLY A 36 -11.64 -14.99 1.57
N ILE A 37 -12.93 -14.64 1.42
CA ILE A 37 -14.01 -15.62 1.30
C ILE A 37 -14.22 -15.93 -0.18
N GLY A 38 -14.40 -17.21 -0.50
CA GLY A 38 -14.68 -17.62 -1.88
C GLY A 38 -15.97 -16.99 -2.42
N TYR A 39 -16.12 -16.96 -3.75
CA TYR A 39 -17.26 -16.32 -4.42
C TYR A 39 -18.54 -17.17 -4.45
N ASN A 40 -18.69 -18.13 -3.53
CA ASN A 40 -19.85 -19.01 -3.47
C ASN A 40 -21.00 -18.29 -2.78
N ARG A 41 -22.16 -18.20 -3.45
CA ARG A 41 -23.41 -17.63 -2.90
C ARG A 41 -23.27 -16.17 -2.45
N LEU A 42 -22.67 -15.32 -3.28
CA LEU A 42 -22.65 -13.89 -2.98
C LEU A 42 -24.09 -13.32 -2.95
N PRO A 43 -24.40 -12.39 -2.04
CA PRO A 43 -25.75 -11.86 -1.90
C PRO A 43 -26.29 -11.25 -3.19
N HIS A 44 -27.52 -11.64 -3.57
CA HIS A 44 -28.23 -11.14 -4.74
C HIS A 44 -27.53 -11.34 -6.10
N ILE A 45 -26.64 -12.34 -6.20
CA ILE A 45 -25.89 -12.68 -7.42
C ILE A 45 -26.12 -14.15 -7.77
N GLU A 46 -26.75 -14.40 -8.91
CA GLU A 46 -26.95 -15.74 -9.47
C GLU A 46 -25.60 -16.34 -9.91
N ASN A 47 -25.32 -17.59 -9.54
CA ASN A 47 -24.13 -18.34 -9.98
C ASN A 47 -22.84 -17.52 -9.84
N SER A 48 -22.64 -16.90 -8.67
CA SER A 48 -21.58 -15.92 -8.42
C SER A 48 -20.15 -16.46 -8.64
N ASN A 49 -19.95 -17.78 -8.55
CA ASN A 49 -18.68 -18.45 -8.78
C ASN A 49 -18.43 -18.85 -10.25
N SER A 50 -19.44 -18.79 -11.12
CA SER A 50 -19.29 -19.20 -12.53
C SER A 50 -18.78 -18.09 -13.44
N VAL A 51 -19.07 -16.83 -13.10
CA VAL A 51 -18.57 -15.64 -13.80
C VAL A 51 -18.11 -14.66 -12.74
N ILE A 52 -16.83 -14.73 -12.42
CA ILE A 52 -16.19 -13.96 -11.35
C ILE A 52 -15.73 -12.60 -11.89
N LEU A 53 -15.93 -11.55 -11.10
CA LEU A 53 -15.37 -10.23 -11.39
C LEU A 53 -14.02 -10.10 -10.71
N MET A 54 -12.94 -10.22 -11.49
CA MET A 54 -11.57 -9.99 -11.00
C MET A 54 -11.35 -8.50 -10.64
N PRO A 55 -10.40 -8.15 -9.75
CA PRO A 55 -10.14 -6.78 -9.30
C PRO A 55 -10.02 -5.73 -10.41
N ASN A 56 -9.34 -6.09 -11.49
CA ASN A 56 -9.13 -5.24 -12.66
C ASN A 56 -10.43 -5.02 -13.47
N ILE A 57 -11.27 -6.06 -13.57
CA ILE A 57 -12.60 -6.00 -14.18
C ILE A 57 -13.56 -5.19 -13.30
N CYS A 58 -13.50 -5.37 -11.97
CA CYS A 58 -14.29 -4.58 -11.02
C CYS A 58 -14.00 -3.08 -11.17
N ASP A 59 -12.73 -2.69 -11.19
CA ASP A 59 -12.37 -1.28 -11.37
C ASP A 59 -12.81 -0.72 -12.72
N PHE A 60 -12.61 -1.49 -13.80
CA PHE A 60 -13.12 -1.13 -15.11
C PHE A 60 -14.62 -0.88 -15.06
N LEU A 61 -15.37 -1.80 -14.47
CA LEU A 61 -16.83 -1.71 -14.38
C LEU A 61 -17.28 -0.58 -13.48
N ILE A 62 -16.58 -0.27 -12.38
CA ILE A 62 -16.89 0.88 -11.53
C ILE A 62 -16.75 2.17 -12.32
N ALA A 63 -15.56 2.41 -12.89
CA ALA A 63 -15.27 3.65 -13.61
C ALA A 63 -16.25 3.88 -14.76
N ASN A 64 -16.58 2.82 -15.50
CA ASN A 64 -17.50 2.91 -16.62
C ASN A 64 -18.99 2.88 -16.20
N SER A 65 -19.34 2.27 -15.06
CA SER A 65 -20.72 2.34 -14.53
C SER A 65 -21.05 3.74 -14.04
N LEU A 66 -20.13 4.39 -13.32
CA LEU A 66 -20.26 5.79 -12.92
C LEU A 66 -20.52 6.67 -14.15
N LYS A 67 -19.76 6.45 -15.24
CA LYS A 67 -19.80 7.23 -16.47
C LYS A 67 -21.04 6.99 -17.35
N TYR A 68 -21.48 5.74 -17.51
CA TYR A 68 -22.45 5.37 -18.54
C TYR A 68 -23.78 4.81 -18.03
N CYS A 69 -23.85 4.24 -16.82
CA CYS A 69 -25.10 3.66 -16.32
C CYS A 69 -26.13 4.74 -15.95
N THR A 70 -27.41 4.34 -15.91
CA THR A 70 -28.53 5.22 -15.55
C THR A 70 -29.07 4.91 -14.15
N PHE A 71 -29.88 5.80 -13.58
CA PHE A 71 -30.63 5.52 -12.34
C PHE A 71 -32.02 4.95 -12.58
N ASN A 72 -32.51 5.01 -13.82
CA ASN A 72 -33.80 4.44 -14.17
C ASN A 72 -33.75 2.91 -14.05
N LYS A 73 -34.91 2.27 -14.07
CA LYS A 73 -34.99 0.79 -14.05
C LYS A 73 -34.18 0.25 -15.23
N GLY A 74 -33.03 -0.35 -14.92
CA GLY A 74 -32.15 -0.94 -15.92
C GLY A 74 -32.86 -2.09 -16.61
N LYS A 75 -32.60 -2.27 -17.91
CA LYS A 75 -33.05 -3.45 -18.66
C LYS A 75 -32.27 -4.69 -18.23
N TYR A 76 -31.03 -4.50 -17.76
CA TYR A 76 -30.10 -5.55 -17.40
C TYR A 76 -29.54 -5.34 -15.99
N TYR A 77 -29.11 -6.43 -15.37
CA TYR A 77 -28.61 -6.45 -14.00
C TYR A 77 -27.39 -7.37 -13.86
N LEU A 78 -26.26 -6.87 -13.35
CA LEU A 78 -25.04 -7.70 -13.19
C LEU A 78 -25.21 -8.87 -12.21
N GLY A 79 -26.20 -8.86 -11.32
CA GLY A 79 -26.47 -10.01 -10.46
C GLY A 79 -27.09 -11.17 -11.24
N ASN A 80 -27.75 -10.92 -12.38
CA ASN A 80 -28.21 -11.97 -13.27
C ASN A 80 -27.03 -12.61 -14.02
N PHE A 81 -27.00 -13.94 -14.05
CA PHE A 81 -25.89 -14.68 -14.64
C PHE A 81 -25.68 -14.37 -16.13
N LYS A 82 -26.76 -14.34 -16.93
CA LYS A 82 -26.66 -14.16 -18.39
C LYS A 82 -26.21 -12.74 -18.74
N ASP A 83 -26.68 -11.74 -18.02
CA ASP A 83 -26.31 -10.35 -18.25
C ASP A 83 -24.84 -10.08 -17.87
N ARG A 84 -24.40 -10.62 -16.73
CA ARG A 84 -22.98 -10.56 -16.34
C ARG A 84 -22.08 -11.23 -17.37
N LEU A 85 -22.44 -12.44 -17.81
CA LEU A 85 -21.67 -13.19 -18.83
C LEU A 85 -21.47 -12.38 -20.12
N ARG A 86 -22.50 -11.66 -20.59
CA ARG A 86 -22.46 -10.82 -21.82
C ARG A 86 -21.47 -9.66 -21.77
N ILE A 87 -21.05 -9.25 -20.58
CA ILE A 87 -20.10 -8.17 -20.35
C ILE A 87 -18.72 -8.76 -20.06
N VAL A 88 -18.65 -9.68 -19.09
CA VAL A 88 -17.38 -10.19 -18.57
C VAL A 88 -16.62 -10.97 -19.63
N VAL A 89 -17.27 -11.83 -20.42
CA VAL A 89 -16.59 -12.61 -21.47
C VAL A 89 -15.90 -11.70 -22.48
N GLU A 90 -16.54 -10.61 -22.87
CA GLU A 90 -15.97 -9.68 -23.85
C GLU A 90 -14.82 -8.87 -23.24
N LEU A 91 -14.91 -8.52 -21.95
CA LEU A 91 -13.80 -7.88 -21.24
C LEU A 91 -12.62 -8.83 -21.05
N THR A 92 -12.86 -10.09 -20.68
CA THR A 92 -11.80 -11.09 -20.49
C THR A 92 -11.07 -11.38 -21.79
N LYS A 93 -11.77 -11.55 -22.93
CA LYS A 93 -11.11 -11.72 -24.23
C LYS A 93 -10.21 -10.53 -24.59
N LEU A 94 -10.67 -9.32 -24.28
CA LEU A 94 -9.89 -8.11 -24.54
C LEU A 94 -8.67 -8.03 -23.62
N GLU A 95 -8.85 -8.32 -22.33
CA GLU A 95 -7.77 -8.38 -21.36
C GLU A 95 -6.72 -9.43 -21.75
N GLU A 96 -7.13 -10.63 -22.16
CA GLU A 96 -6.22 -11.69 -22.63
C GLU A 96 -5.38 -11.23 -23.82
N LYS A 97 -6.01 -10.53 -24.78
CA LYS A 97 -5.29 -9.96 -25.93
C LYS A 97 -4.24 -8.94 -25.48
N ILE A 98 -4.63 -8.03 -24.59
CA ILE A 98 -3.75 -6.97 -24.08
C ILE A 98 -2.58 -7.56 -23.29
N ASN A 99 -2.87 -8.51 -22.39
CA ASN A 99 -1.85 -9.17 -21.58
C ASN A 99 -0.87 -9.97 -22.43
N LYS A 100 -1.32 -10.60 -23.52
CA LYS A 100 -0.43 -11.32 -24.43
C LYS A 100 0.65 -10.40 -25.01
N ASP A 101 0.24 -9.23 -25.52
CA ASP A 101 1.17 -8.25 -26.10
C ASP A 101 2.18 -7.74 -25.03
N ALA A 102 1.73 -7.55 -23.78
CA ALA A 102 2.59 -7.14 -22.66
C ALA A 102 3.59 -8.22 -22.24
N ILE A 103 3.13 -9.47 -22.12
CA ILE A 103 3.96 -10.63 -21.74
C ILE A 103 5.07 -10.87 -22.76
N ASP A 104 4.74 -10.76 -24.06
CA ASP A 104 5.70 -10.92 -25.15
C ASP A 104 6.77 -9.80 -25.15
N THR A 105 6.50 -8.66 -24.49
CA THR A 105 7.43 -7.54 -24.35
C THR A 105 8.39 -7.72 -23.16
N ASP A 106 7.84 -7.87 -21.95
CA ASP A 106 8.60 -8.16 -20.72
C ASP A 106 7.67 -8.78 -19.68
N ILE A 107 7.69 -10.11 -19.59
CA ILE A 107 6.84 -10.87 -18.65
C ILE A 107 7.03 -10.46 -17.18
N TRP A 108 8.22 -10.06 -16.79
CA TRP A 108 8.54 -9.76 -15.40
C TRP A 108 8.00 -8.40 -14.99
N THR A 109 8.17 -7.39 -15.85
CA THR A 109 7.60 -6.05 -15.60
C THR A 109 6.07 -6.07 -15.76
N TRP A 110 5.53 -6.87 -16.70
CA TRP A 110 4.09 -7.15 -16.74
C TRP A 110 3.60 -7.78 -15.43
N LEU A 111 4.29 -8.82 -14.92
CA LEU A 111 3.91 -9.50 -13.68
C LEU A 111 3.96 -8.54 -12.48
N HIS A 112 4.94 -7.65 -12.42
CA HIS A 112 5.05 -6.60 -11.42
C HIS A 112 3.81 -5.68 -11.42
N SER A 113 3.44 -5.15 -12.58
CA SER A 113 2.22 -4.34 -12.75
C SER A 113 0.94 -5.14 -12.43
N PHE A 114 0.87 -6.41 -12.86
CA PHE A 114 -0.24 -7.31 -12.59
C PHE A 114 -0.43 -7.53 -11.08
N CYS A 115 0.65 -7.82 -10.35
CA CYS A 115 0.62 -7.97 -8.89
C CYS A 115 0.02 -6.74 -8.21
N PHE A 116 0.50 -5.53 -8.50
CA PHE A 116 -0.08 -4.30 -7.95
C PHE A 116 -1.59 -4.18 -8.20
N ASN A 117 -2.02 -4.53 -9.40
CA ASN A 117 -3.41 -4.43 -9.80
C ASN A 117 -4.30 -5.47 -9.11
N GLN A 118 -3.78 -6.66 -8.80
CA GLN A 118 -4.52 -7.72 -8.12
C GLN A 118 -4.55 -7.54 -6.60
N THR A 119 -3.46 -7.07 -6.01
CA THR A 119 -3.28 -7.05 -4.54
C THR A 119 -3.78 -5.78 -3.87
N LYS A 120 -4.15 -4.72 -4.62
CA LYS A 120 -4.69 -3.46 -4.08
C LYS A 120 -5.84 -3.60 -3.07
N LEU A 121 -6.51 -4.76 -3.04
CA LEU A 121 -7.60 -5.11 -2.12
C LEU A 121 -7.23 -6.14 -1.03
N GLN A 122 -6.02 -6.72 -1.08
CA GLN A 122 -5.56 -7.85 -0.27
C GLN A 122 -4.33 -7.52 0.60
N ASN A 123 -4.00 -6.24 0.76
CA ASN A 123 -2.68 -5.80 1.23
C ASN A 123 -2.46 -5.74 2.75
N SER A 124 -3.39 -6.20 3.58
CA SER A 124 -3.19 -6.13 5.03
C SER A 124 -3.40 -7.48 5.69
N THR A 125 -2.37 -7.93 6.39
CA THR A 125 -2.45 -9.06 7.33
C THR A 125 -3.46 -8.80 8.45
N ASN A 126 -3.57 -7.54 8.90
CA ASN A 126 -4.58 -7.08 9.87
C ASN A 126 -4.90 -5.58 9.69
N ILE A 127 -6.18 -5.25 9.53
CA ILE A 127 -6.66 -3.87 9.27
C ILE A 127 -6.39 -2.93 10.44
N ILE A 128 -6.40 -3.43 11.68
CA ILE A 128 -6.12 -2.63 12.87
C ILE A 128 -4.63 -2.30 12.93
N TYR A 129 -3.75 -3.26 12.62
CA TYR A 129 -2.31 -3.03 12.51
C TYR A 129 -2.02 -2.01 11.41
N GLU A 130 -2.61 -2.18 10.24
CA GLU A 130 -2.45 -1.25 9.13
C GLU A 130 -2.87 0.18 9.53
N THR A 131 -4.05 0.33 10.15
CA THR A 131 -4.57 1.64 10.57
C THR A 131 -3.68 2.26 11.65
N TYR A 132 -3.28 1.48 12.65
CA TYR A 132 -2.43 1.98 13.73
C TYR A 132 -1.03 2.34 13.24
N ARG A 133 -0.44 1.56 12.33
CA ARG A 133 0.84 1.85 11.68
C ARG A 133 0.82 3.23 11.04
N TYR A 134 -0.16 3.50 10.18
CA TYR A 134 -0.24 4.80 9.51
C TYR A 134 -0.58 5.93 10.48
N TYR A 135 -1.46 5.70 11.46
CA TYR A 135 -1.69 6.67 12.53
C TYR A 135 -0.38 7.00 13.28
N TRP A 136 0.38 5.99 13.67
CA TRP A 136 1.63 6.12 14.42
C TRP A 136 2.69 6.88 13.60
N ILE A 137 2.83 6.57 12.32
CA ILE A 137 3.81 7.26 11.46
C ILE A 137 3.41 8.73 11.28
N PHE A 138 2.13 9.01 11.05
CA PHE A 138 1.67 10.37 10.74
C PHE A 138 1.35 11.21 11.99
N LYS A 139 1.32 10.63 13.21
CA LYS A 139 1.19 11.39 14.47
C LYS A 139 2.46 12.13 14.88
N ASP A 140 3.56 12.01 14.14
CA ASP A 140 4.74 12.88 14.31
C ASP A 140 4.33 14.35 14.21
N GLU A 141 4.82 15.19 15.12
CA GLU A 141 4.39 16.58 15.28
C GLU A 141 4.38 17.38 13.98
N LYS A 142 5.43 17.23 13.15
CA LYS A 142 5.55 17.98 11.89
C LYS A 142 4.56 17.50 10.83
N LEU A 143 4.31 16.19 10.78
CA LEU A 143 3.37 15.59 9.85
C LEU A 143 1.93 15.88 10.27
N CYS A 144 1.63 15.68 11.56
CA CYS A 144 0.34 15.92 12.16
C CYS A 144 -0.12 17.34 11.90
N LYS A 145 0.74 18.34 12.15
CA LYS A 145 0.43 19.74 11.86
C LYS A 145 0.03 19.97 10.39
N VAL A 146 0.83 19.47 9.45
CA VAL A 146 0.51 19.60 8.02
C VAL A 146 -0.80 18.93 7.68
N ILE A 147 -1.08 17.75 8.25
CA ILE A 147 -2.34 17.04 8.04
C ILE A 147 -3.51 17.87 8.57
N GLU A 148 -3.45 18.31 9.82
CA GLU A 148 -4.50 19.08 10.49
C GLU A 148 -4.78 20.41 9.77
N ASP A 149 -3.75 21.10 9.27
CA ASP A 149 -3.88 22.31 8.47
C ASP A 149 -4.60 22.04 7.13
N ASN A 150 -4.38 20.87 6.50
CA ASN A 150 -5.02 20.51 5.23
C ASN A 150 -6.46 19.99 5.41
N ILE A 151 -6.73 19.22 6.47
CA ILE A 151 -8.06 18.62 6.70
C ILE A 151 -8.98 19.48 7.59
N ASN A 152 -8.43 20.52 8.23
CA ASN A 152 -9.13 21.42 9.15
C ASN A 152 -9.87 20.67 10.29
N MET A 153 -9.18 19.70 10.85
CA MET A 153 -9.66 18.78 11.88
C MET A 153 -8.46 18.12 12.56
N LYS A 154 -8.57 17.78 13.85
CA LYS A 154 -7.52 17.03 14.53
C LYS A 154 -7.28 15.70 13.82
N TYR A 155 -6.02 15.32 13.62
CA TYR A 155 -5.70 14.12 12.83
C TYR A 155 -6.26 12.86 13.50
N LYS A 156 -6.15 12.78 14.84
CA LYS A 156 -6.73 11.69 15.63
C LYS A 156 -8.25 11.56 15.43
N ASP A 157 -8.97 12.68 15.44
CA ASP A 157 -10.43 12.69 15.28
C ASP A 157 -10.81 12.23 13.87
N PHE A 158 -10.06 12.66 12.85
CA PHE A 158 -10.25 12.21 11.46
C PHE A 158 -10.06 10.70 11.34
N VAL A 159 -8.98 10.14 11.93
CA VAL A 159 -8.72 8.69 11.88
C VAL A 159 -9.87 7.91 12.51
N ILE A 160 -10.36 8.34 13.68
CA ILE A 160 -11.48 7.71 14.37
C ILE A 160 -12.77 7.77 13.53
N CYS A 161 -13.09 8.95 12.99
CA CYS A 161 -14.28 9.15 12.16
C CYS A 161 -14.23 8.32 10.86
N ALA A 162 -13.09 8.31 10.19
CA ALA A 162 -12.89 7.58 8.94
C ALA A 162 -12.93 6.05 9.16
N PHE A 163 -12.30 5.57 10.24
CA PHE A 163 -12.35 4.15 10.61
C PHE A 163 -13.77 3.69 10.98
N TRP A 164 -14.54 4.56 11.65
CA TRP A 164 -15.96 4.31 11.91
C TRP A 164 -16.78 4.26 10.63
N LEU A 165 -16.57 5.19 9.68
CA LEU A 165 -17.22 5.15 8.36
C LEU A 165 -16.88 3.85 7.62
N TYR A 166 -15.62 3.43 7.64
CA TYR A 166 -15.20 2.13 7.09
C TYR A 166 -16.00 0.98 7.72
N SER A 167 -16.10 0.93 9.05
CA SER A 167 -16.89 -0.09 9.76
C SER A 167 -18.37 -0.09 9.34
N LYS A 168 -19.00 1.08 9.24
CA LYS A 168 -20.40 1.23 8.76
C LYS A 168 -20.56 0.74 7.33
N PHE A 169 -19.69 1.18 6.43
CA PHE A 169 -19.78 0.84 5.01
C PHE A 169 -19.35 -0.58 4.69
N THR A 170 -18.64 -1.27 5.58
CA THR A 170 -18.43 -2.73 5.46
C THR A 170 -19.73 -3.51 5.64
N GLN A 171 -20.64 -3.01 6.48
CA GLN A 171 -21.93 -3.64 6.77
C GLN A 171 -22.99 -3.32 5.73
N GLN A 172 -23.03 -2.09 5.22
CA GLN A 172 -24.09 -1.62 4.34
C GLN A 172 -23.54 -0.75 3.20
N PHE A 173 -24.16 -0.85 2.02
CA PHE A 173 -23.70 -0.14 0.82
C PHE A 173 -23.96 1.37 0.85
N ALA A 174 -25.09 1.78 1.46
CA ALA A 174 -25.55 3.16 1.42
C ALA A 174 -26.22 3.57 2.73
N PHE A 175 -26.03 4.83 3.13
CA PHE A 175 -26.70 5.44 4.27
C PHE A 175 -27.26 6.80 3.88
N ARG A 176 -28.41 7.18 4.48
CA ARG A 176 -28.83 8.58 4.45
C ARG A 176 -27.85 9.43 5.26
N LEU A 177 -27.51 10.61 4.74
CA LEU A 177 -26.55 11.51 5.41
C LEU A 177 -26.94 11.78 6.87
N ASN A 178 -28.22 12.08 7.11
CA ASN A 178 -28.74 12.35 8.47
C ASN A 178 -28.49 11.20 9.46
N HIS A 179 -28.45 9.95 8.98
CA HIS A 179 -28.17 8.80 9.85
C HIS A 179 -26.68 8.72 10.20
N LEU A 180 -25.78 9.18 9.32
CA LEU A 180 -24.35 9.19 9.60
C LEU A 180 -23.91 10.31 10.56
N ILE A 181 -24.69 11.39 10.64
CA ILE A 181 -24.33 12.59 11.41
C ILE A 181 -25.14 12.74 12.71
N SER A 182 -26.08 11.83 12.95
CA SER A 182 -26.93 11.84 14.14
C SER A 182 -26.33 10.95 15.22
N PHE A 183 -25.87 11.56 16.30
CA PHE A 183 -25.31 10.88 17.46
C PHE A 183 -26.15 11.17 18.72
N PRO A 184 -26.36 10.20 19.61
CA PRO A 184 -26.99 10.44 20.90
C PRO A 184 -26.16 11.41 21.78
N GLU A 185 -26.81 12.04 22.75
CA GLU A 185 -26.17 13.05 23.64
C GLU A 185 -24.97 12.52 24.41
N ASN A 186 -24.95 11.23 24.75
CA ASN A 186 -23.82 10.61 25.47
C ASN A 186 -22.52 10.54 24.64
N TYR A 187 -22.56 10.86 23.35
CA TYR A 187 -21.37 11.02 22.50
C TYR A 187 -20.75 12.43 22.61
N GLN A 188 -21.33 13.35 23.38
CA GLN A 188 -20.76 14.68 23.59
C GLN A 188 -19.34 14.58 24.15
N GLY A 189 -18.42 15.37 23.58
CA GLY A 189 -16.99 15.35 23.95
C GLY A 189 -16.18 14.25 23.24
N THR A 190 -16.82 13.32 22.53
CA THR A 190 -16.12 12.37 21.65
C THR A 190 -15.83 13.00 20.28
N PRO A 191 -14.97 12.39 19.44
CA PRO A 191 -14.78 12.80 18.06
C PRO A 191 -16.05 12.70 17.18
N PHE A 192 -17.08 12.00 17.62
CA PHE A 192 -18.31 11.78 16.86
C PHE A 192 -19.27 12.97 16.99
N SER A 193 -19.11 13.93 16.07
CA SER A 193 -20.05 15.05 15.90
C SER A 193 -20.51 15.15 14.44
N ALA A 194 -21.65 15.81 14.22
CA ALA A 194 -22.13 16.06 12.86
C ALA A 194 -21.09 16.78 12.00
N GLU A 195 -20.41 17.78 12.55
CA GLU A 195 -19.35 18.53 11.88
C GLU A 195 -18.17 17.62 11.49
N ASN A 196 -17.67 16.83 12.43
CA ASN A 196 -16.52 15.96 12.24
C ASN A 196 -16.78 14.87 11.19
N ILE A 197 -17.97 14.24 11.24
CA ILE A 197 -18.35 13.25 10.23
C ILE A 197 -18.55 13.90 8.86
N GLN A 198 -19.19 15.07 8.78
CA GLN A 198 -19.37 15.77 7.50
C GLN A 198 -18.03 16.17 6.88
N LYS A 199 -17.09 16.71 7.68
CA LYS A 199 -15.72 17.00 7.22
C LYS A 199 -15.04 15.75 6.68
N THR A 200 -15.09 14.65 7.45
CA THR A 200 -14.51 13.36 7.04
C THR A 200 -15.13 12.84 5.74
N ILE A 201 -16.46 12.88 5.61
CA ILE A 201 -17.15 12.48 4.37
C ILE A 201 -16.70 13.36 3.20
N SER A 202 -16.59 14.68 3.39
CA SER A 202 -16.22 15.62 2.33
C SER A 202 -14.85 15.36 1.72
N ILE A 203 -13.92 14.77 2.47
CA ILE A 203 -12.59 14.37 2.00
C ILE A 203 -12.67 13.19 1.03
N PHE A 204 -13.56 12.22 1.31
CA PHE A 204 -13.66 10.97 0.54
C PHE A 204 -14.80 10.93 -0.47
N CYS A 205 -15.69 11.92 -0.43
CA CYS A 205 -16.95 11.91 -1.16
C CYS A 205 -16.97 12.96 -2.25
N LYS A 206 -17.58 12.59 -3.38
CA LYS A 206 -17.96 13.49 -4.46
C LYS A 206 -19.41 13.25 -4.82
N THR A 207 -20.11 14.24 -5.32
CA THR A 207 -21.41 14.00 -5.93
C THR A 207 -21.26 13.04 -7.11
N LEU A 208 -22.32 12.31 -7.47
CA LEU A 208 -22.24 11.46 -8.65
C LEU A 208 -21.89 12.27 -9.92
N SER A 209 -22.36 13.51 -10.03
CA SER A 209 -22.07 14.36 -11.19
C SER A 209 -20.57 14.64 -11.32
N GLU A 210 -19.91 14.98 -10.20
CA GLU A 210 -18.46 15.16 -10.15
C GLU A 210 -17.73 13.85 -10.47
N HIS A 211 -18.17 12.71 -9.92
CA HIS A 211 -17.60 11.40 -10.27
C HIS A 211 -17.69 11.12 -11.77
N ARG A 212 -18.84 11.41 -12.39
CA ARG A 212 -19.02 11.27 -13.84
C ARG A 212 -18.05 12.12 -14.64
N GLU A 213 -17.88 13.38 -14.26
CA GLU A 213 -16.95 14.30 -14.92
C GLU A 213 -15.50 13.83 -14.77
N MET A 214 -15.07 13.51 -13.54
CA MET A 214 -13.73 12.99 -13.28
C MET A 214 -13.46 11.70 -14.04
N SER A 215 -14.41 10.75 -14.07
CA SER A 215 -14.27 9.52 -14.86
C SER A 215 -14.22 9.78 -16.36
N ARG A 216 -14.91 10.80 -16.89
CA ARG A 216 -14.78 11.17 -18.31
C ARG A 216 -13.38 11.69 -18.64
N LEU A 217 -12.78 12.47 -17.75
CA LEU A 217 -11.45 13.06 -17.94
C LEU A 217 -10.32 12.04 -17.72
N HIS A 218 -10.48 11.14 -16.75
CA HIS A 218 -9.43 10.25 -16.30
C HIS A 218 -9.38 8.90 -17.02
N THR A 219 -10.54 8.33 -17.38
CA THR A 219 -10.60 6.99 -17.97
C THR A 219 -10.06 7.00 -19.40
N LYS A 220 -8.91 6.35 -19.58
CA LYS A 220 -8.28 6.06 -20.88
C LYS A 220 -8.44 4.59 -21.22
N TYR A 221 -8.49 4.28 -22.52
CA TYR A 221 -8.63 2.91 -23.03
C TYR A 221 -7.36 2.48 -23.78
N THR A 222 -6.19 2.86 -23.26
CA THR A 222 -4.88 2.50 -23.80
C THR A 222 -4.28 1.32 -23.06
N ASP A 223 -3.30 0.64 -23.65
CA ASP A 223 -2.57 -0.53 -23.11
C ASP A 223 -2.34 -0.48 -21.59
N GLU A 224 -1.54 0.47 -21.10
CA GLU A 224 -1.15 0.56 -19.68
C GLU A 224 -2.27 1.03 -18.72
N GLU A 225 -3.39 1.53 -19.25
CA GLU A 225 -4.47 2.14 -18.45
C GLU A 225 -5.74 1.30 -18.44
N LEU A 226 -6.01 0.59 -19.54
CA LEU A 226 -7.16 -0.28 -19.70
C LEU A 226 -6.97 -1.48 -18.77
N PHE A 227 -7.83 -1.57 -17.75
CA PHE A 227 -7.77 -2.51 -16.64
C PHE A 227 -6.75 -2.20 -15.54
N ASN A 228 -5.99 -1.11 -15.60
CA ASN A 228 -5.01 -0.74 -14.56
C ASN A 228 -5.32 0.63 -13.92
N TYR A 229 -6.26 0.61 -12.99
CA TYR A 229 -6.95 1.80 -12.49
C TYR A 229 -6.36 2.38 -11.18
N ASN A 230 -5.09 2.15 -10.86
CA ASN A 230 -4.43 2.47 -9.58
C ASN A 230 -4.56 3.92 -9.05
N ASN A 231 -4.99 4.89 -9.85
CA ASN A 231 -5.21 6.29 -9.47
C ASN A 231 -6.57 6.83 -9.94
N SER A 232 -7.56 5.97 -10.09
CA SER A 232 -8.86 6.37 -10.63
C SER A 232 -9.70 7.15 -9.63
N PRO A 233 -10.66 7.98 -10.10
CA PRO A 233 -11.50 8.78 -9.22
C PRO A 233 -12.22 7.98 -8.13
N HIS A 234 -12.68 6.75 -8.42
CA HIS A 234 -13.37 5.90 -7.44
C HIS A 234 -12.46 5.27 -6.38
N ILE A 235 -11.15 5.27 -6.59
CA ILE A 235 -10.16 4.86 -5.58
C ILE A 235 -9.78 6.06 -4.71
N ILE A 236 -9.65 7.25 -5.31
CA ILE A 236 -9.32 8.49 -4.61
C ILE A 236 -10.51 8.98 -3.77
N TYR A 237 -11.71 8.93 -4.34
CA TYR A 237 -12.98 9.31 -3.72
C TYR A 237 -13.91 8.08 -3.66
N PRO A 238 -13.74 7.20 -2.66
CA PRO A 238 -14.45 5.93 -2.59
C PRO A 238 -15.93 6.08 -2.24
N LEU A 239 -16.36 7.27 -1.83
CA LEU A 239 -17.74 7.61 -1.54
C LEU A 239 -18.33 8.47 -2.66
N PHE A 240 -19.64 8.31 -2.88
CA PHE A 240 -20.38 9.26 -3.69
C PHE A 240 -21.75 9.59 -3.11
N GLU A 241 -22.18 10.83 -3.34
CA GLU A 241 -23.48 11.32 -2.91
C GLU A 241 -24.49 11.32 -4.06
N TYR A 242 -25.70 10.85 -3.77
CA TYR A 242 -26.87 11.00 -4.64
C TYR A 242 -28.17 10.97 -3.82
N ASN A 243 -29.07 11.93 -4.05
CA ASN A 243 -30.37 12.05 -3.38
C ASN A 243 -30.27 11.93 -1.83
N ASN A 244 -29.34 12.66 -1.21
CA ASN A 244 -29.05 12.65 0.24
C ASN A 244 -28.61 11.28 0.80
N ASN A 245 -28.26 10.33 -0.06
CA ASN A 245 -27.61 9.08 0.34
C ASN A 245 -26.13 9.14 -0.01
N ILE A 246 -25.31 8.64 0.90
CA ILE A 246 -23.89 8.40 0.69
C ILE A 246 -23.72 6.92 0.40
N TYR A 247 -23.10 6.61 -0.72
CA TYR A 247 -22.80 5.26 -1.19
C TYR A 247 -21.29 5.02 -1.09
N CYS A 248 -20.89 3.83 -0.67
CA CYS A 248 -19.49 3.43 -0.65
C CYS A 248 -19.24 2.33 -1.70
N ILE A 249 -18.40 2.64 -2.69
CA ILE A 249 -18.08 1.72 -3.78
C ILE A 249 -17.33 0.50 -3.24
N SER A 250 -16.31 0.75 -2.41
CA SER A 250 -15.47 -0.27 -1.78
C SER A 250 -15.00 0.22 -0.43
N PRO A 251 -15.37 -0.46 0.68
CA PRO A 251 -14.85 -0.14 2.01
C PRO A 251 -13.32 -0.20 2.07
N ARG A 252 -12.69 -1.15 1.37
CA ARG A 252 -11.23 -1.20 1.28
C ARG A 252 -10.61 0.04 0.65
N TYR A 253 -11.25 0.66 -0.35
CA TYR A 253 -10.72 1.92 -0.91
C TYR A 253 -10.83 3.07 0.09
N LEU A 254 -11.90 3.12 0.90
CA LEU A 254 -12.01 4.05 2.01
C LEU A 254 -10.89 3.84 3.05
N LEU A 255 -10.63 2.60 3.43
CA LEU A 255 -9.52 2.25 4.33
C LEU A 255 -8.17 2.65 3.75
N ASN A 256 -7.91 2.35 2.47
CA ASN A 256 -6.67 2.73 1.80
C ASN A 256 -6.46 4.25 1.76
N GLN A 257 -7.54 5.05 1.61
CA GLN A 257 -7.48 6.51 1.63
C GLN A 257 -7.23 7.08 3.03
N LEU A 258 -7.88 6.51 4.05
CA LEU A 258 -7.60 6.80 5.46
C LEU A 258 -6.12 6.56 5.79
N ASN A 259 -5.62 5.39 5.40
CA ASN A 259 -4.29 4.90 5.73
C ASN A 259 -3.24 5.55 4.83
N SER A 260 -2.89 4.87 3.75
CA SER A 260 -1.83 5.36 2.86
C SER A 260 -2.23 6.64 2.10
N GLY A 261 -3.51 6.89 1.86
CA GLY A 261 -3.99 8.05 1.12
C GLY A 261 -3.75 9.39 1.82
N ILE A 262 -3.61 9.40 3.16
CA ILE A 262 -3.37 10.62 3.94
C ILE A 262 -2.10 11.36 3.45
N TYR A 263 -1.11 10.62 2.96
CA TYR A 263 0.10 11.16 2.33
C TYR A 263 -0.22 12.13 1.18
N TYR A 264 -1.22 11.82 0.37
CA TYR A 264 -1.65 12.65 -0.76
C TYR A 264 -2.71 13.68 -0.34
N ILE A 265 -3.64 13.31 0.55
CA ILE A 265 -4.66 14.24 1.08
C ILE A 265 -4.00 15.43 1.76
N ALA A 266 -2.94 15.20 2.56
CA ALA A 266 -2.17 16.25 3.22
C ALA A 266 -1.03 16.82 2.36
N ASN A 267 -0.93 16.44 1.08
CA ASN A 267 0.03 16.97 0.12
C ASN A 267 1.50 16.93 0.64
N ILE A 268 1.86 15.82 1.32
CA ILE A 268 3.16 15.64 1.99
C ILE A 268 4.37 15.91 1.07
N PRO A 269 4.42 15.45 -0.21
CA PRO A 269 5.57 15.73 -1.08
C PRO A 269 5.84 17.21 -1.31
N GLN A 270 4.80 18.05 -1.27
CA GLN A 270 4.86 19.48 -1.59
C GLN A 270 5.08 20.34 -0.35
N ASN A 271 4.78 19.83 0.85
CA ASN A 271 4.90 20.55 2.11
C ASN A 271 6.30 20.50 2.75
N ASN A 272 7.33 20.06 2.02
CA ASN A 272 8.73 19.95 2.51
C ASN A 272 8.92 19.14 3.81
N VAL A 273 7.98 18.25 4.14
CA VAL A 273 8.03 17.38 5.33
C VAL A 273 8.41 15.94 5.01
N SER A 274 8.84 15.64 3.78
CA SER A 274 9.29 14.30 3.35
C SER A 274 10.41 13.72 4.24
N GLY A 275 11.29 14.58 4.77
CA GLY A 275 12.33 14.14 5.72
C GLY A 275 11.77 13.74 7.09
N ALA A 276 10.70 14.40 7.56
CA ALA A 276 10.00 14.01 8.79
C ALA A 276 9.25 12.69 8.58
N PHE A 277 8.63 12.50 7.42
CA PHE A 277 7.98 11.24 7.04
C PHE A 277 8.96 10.06 7.04
N GLY A 278 10.14 10.22 6.43
CA GLY A 278 11.20 9.22 6.46
C GLY A 278 11.62 8.84 7.88
N LYS A 279 11.90 9.83 8.73
CA LYS A 279 12.31 9.61 10.13
C LYS A 279 11.20 8.99 10.98
N SER A 280 9.94 9.37 10.77
CA SER A 280 8.83 8.79 11.52
C SER A 280 8.65 7.32 11.15
N PHE A 281 8.75 6.98 9.86
CA PHE A 281 8.74 5.59 9.42
C PHE A 281 9.90 4.78 10.02
N GLU A 282 11.11 5.33 10.03
CA GLU A 282 12.28 4.72 10.67
C GLU A 282 12.05 4.43 12.15
N LYS A 283 11.49 5.40 12.90
CA LYS A 283 11.15 5.21 14.31
C LYS A 283 10.08 4.13 14.50
N TYR A 284 9.07 4.07 13.63
CA TYR A 284 8.03 3.04 13.70
C TYR A 284 8.63 1.64 13.55
N THR A 285 9.48 1.44 12.54
CA THR A 285 10.23 0.19 12.35
C THR A 285 11.05 -0.15 13.60
N GLY A 286 11.64 0.87 14.23
CA GLY A 286 12.33 0.75 15.51
C GLY A 286 11.45 0.27 16.66
N GLU A 287 10.21 0.72 16.76
CA GLU A 287 9.26 0.26 17.78
C GLU A 287 8.91 -1.22 17.58
N VAL A 288 8.67 -1.64 16.34
CA VAL A 288 8.50 -3.07 16.00
C VAL A 288 9.71 -3.88 16.47
N ILE A 289 10.92 -3.42 16.14
CA ILE A 289 12.16 -4.11 16.49
C ILE A 289 12.33 -4.22 18.01
N LYS A 290 12.25 -3.10 18.72
CA LYS A 290 12.51 -3.04 20.17
C LYS A 290 11.50 -3.84 20.97
N HIS A 291 10.23 -3.80 20.59
CA HIS A 291 9.17 -4.47 21.34
C HIS A 291 9.28 -6.00 21.23
N TYR A 292 9.57 -6.52 20.02
CA TYR A 292 9.61 -7.97 19.82
C TYR A 292 10.98 -8.60 20.06
N SER A 293 12.07 -7.83 20.06
CA SER A 293 13.41 -8.38 20.26
C SER A 293 13.57 -9.05 21.62
N PRO A 294 14.13 -10.26 21.68
CA PRO A 294 14.61 -10.84 22.93
C PRO A 294 15.69 -9.97 23.57
N SER A 295 15.79 -9.98 24.90
CA SER A 295 16.82 -9.22 25.63
C SER A 295 18.25 -9.67 25.32
N SER A 296 18.44 -10.85 24.72
CA SER A 296 19.73 -11.36 24.27
C SER A 296 20.21 -10.73 22.96
N TYR A 297 19.34 -10.06 22.21
CA TYR A 297 19.72 -9.40 20.97
C TYR A 297 20.38 -8.05 21.27
N PHE A 298 21.44 -7.75 20.53
CA PHE A 298 21.95 -6.39 20.41
C PHE A 298 21.07 -5.62 19.42
N ILE A 299 20.56 -4.47 19.83
CA ILE A 299 19.74 -3.59 18.99
C ILE A 299 20.36 -2.20 19.08
N SER A 300 20.61 -1.59 17.93
CA SER A 300 21.05 -0.20 17.87
C SER A 300 20.31 0.56 16.76
N PRO A 301 19.87 1.80 17.03
CA PRO A 301 19.55 2.73 15.94
C PRO A 301 20.84 3.12 15.19
N GLU A 302 20.69 3.95 14.16
CA GLU A 302 21.76 4.52 13.34
C GLU A 302 22.93 5.03 14.20
N ILE A 303 24.13 4.51 13.94
CA ILE A 303 25.37 4.87 14.63
C ILE A 303 26.17 5.84 13.75
N PRO A 304 26.47 7.07 14.20
CA PRO A 304 27.44 7.93 13.54
C PRO A 304 28.87 7.45 13.79
N TYR A 305 29.72 7.45 12.76
CA TYR A 305 31.12 7.02 12.86
C TYR A 305 32.06 7.74 11.89
N GLY A 306 33.35 7.71 12.22
CA GLY A 306 34.42 8.33 11.44
C GLY A 306 34.42 9.86 11.49
N LYS A 307 35.45 10.47 10.89
CA LYS A 307 35.61 11.94 10.88
C LYS A 307 34.59 12.65 9.98
N ASP A 308 34.13 11.96 8.93
CA ASP A 308 33.16 12.50 7.97
C ASP A 308 31.70 12.35 8.46
N ASN A 309 31.49 11.95 9.72
CA ASN A 309 30.18 11.66 10.30
C ASN A 309 29.35 10.72 9.41
N ASN A 310 29.99 9.64 8.93
CA ASN A 310 29.29 8.58 8.23
C ASN A 310 28.23 7.97 9.17
N LYS A 311 27.20 7.38 8.60
CA LYS A 311 26.14 6.72 9.34
C LYS A 311 26.02 5.27 8.94
N THR A 312 25.61 4.42 9.88
CA THR A 312 25.26 3.03 9.58
C THR A 312 23.90 2.95 8.89
N SER A 313 23.41 1.74 8.67
CA SER A 313 21.98 1.57 8.41
C SER A 313 21.14 2.03 9.60
N ASP A 314 19.89 2.37 9.31
CA ASP A 314 18.92 2.94 10.27
C ASP A 314 18.75 2.09 11.53
N TRP A 315 18.74 0.76 11.37
CA TRP A 315 18.73 -0.19 12.48
C TRP A 315 19.75 -1.30 12.28
N ILE A 316 20.40 -1.68 13.39
CA ILE A 316 21.29 -2.83 13.47
C ILE A 316 20.75 -3.77 14.53
N ILE A 317 20.63 -5.05 14.17
CA ILE A 317 20.16 -6.11 15.07
C ILE A 317 21.16 -7.24 15.01
N SER A 318 21.52 -7.81 16.14
CA SER A 318 22.46 -8.93 16.15
C SER A 318 22.18 -9.90 17.28
N ASP A 319 22.14 -11.18 16.94
CA ASP A 319 22.11 -12.29 17.90
C ASP A 319 23.52 -12.93 17.99
N SER A 320 23.62 -14.16 18.47
CA SER A 320 24.89 -14.90 18.55
C SER A 320 25.46 -15.32 17.19
N GLU A 321 24.63 -15.47 16.16
CA GLU A 321 24.98 -16.08 14.87
C GLU A 321 24.84 -15.12 13.68
N ASN A 322 24.12 -14.02 13.84
CA ASN A 322 23.64 -13.16 12.77
C ASN A 322 23.81 -11.68 13.09
N ILE A 323 23.93 -10.88 12.04
CA ILE A 323 23.87 -9.43 12.10
C ILE A 323 23.04 -8.90 10.92
N LEU A 324 21.97 -8.19 11.24
CA LEU A 324 21.06 -7.56 10.29
C LEU A 324 21.38 -6.08 10.21
N PHE A 325 21.60 -5.58 9.00
CA PHE A 325 21.57 -4.15 8.72
C PHE A 325 20.28 -3.82 8.00
N ILE A 326 19.47 -2.97 8.62
CA ILE A 326 18.11 -2.66 8.17
C ILE A 326 18.05 -1.19 7.75
N GLU A 327 17.76 -0.96 6.48
CA GLU A 327 17.55 0.36 5.90
C GLU A 327 16.06 0.61 5.68
N CYS A 328 15.53 1.73 6.19
CA CYS A 328 14.14 2.11 6.07
C CYS A 328 13.93 3.06 4.88
N LYS A 329 13.02 2.69 3.96
CA LYS A 329 12.63 3.54 2.85
C LYS A 329 11.14 3.88 2.85
N ALA A 330 10.84 5.10 3.29
CA ALA A 330 9.49 5.68 3.22
C ALA A 330 9.06 6.11 1.81
N LYS A 331 9.87 5.86 0.78
CA LYS A 331 9.52 6.24 -0.60
C LYS A 331 8.39 5.34 -1.11
N ARG A 332 7.37 5.98 -1.68
CA ARG A 332 6.26 5.30 -2.35
C ARG A 332 6.49 5.22 -3.85
N LEU A 333 6.04 4.14 -4.46
CA LEU A 333 6.02 4.02 -5.91
C LEU A 333 4.95 4.95 -6.48
N MET A 334 5.29 5.67 -7.54
CA MET A 334 4.31 6.49 -8.24
C MET A 334 3.24 5.59 -8.86
N ALA A 335 2.01 6.09 -8.96
CA ALA A 335 0.93 5.36 -9.61
C ALA A 335 1.30 4.95 -11.05
N LYS A 336 2.08 5.78 -11.75
CA LYS A 336 2.62 5.45 -13.08
C LYS A 336 3.55 4.24 -13.01
N SER A 337 4.55 4.21 -12.11
CA SER A 337 5.48 3.09 -11.93
C SER A 337 4.77 1.75 -11.71
N LYS A 338 3.60 1.75 -11.06
CA LYS A 338 2.79 0.54 -10.79
C LYS A 338 2.04 0.00 -12.03
N LYS A 339 2.02 0.73 -13.14
CA LYS A 339 1.30 0.36 -14.37
C LYS A 339 2.21 0.06 -15.57
N GLN A 340 3.47 0.44 -15.49
CA GLN A 340 4.40 0.30 -16.61
C GLN A 340 4.63 -1.19 -16.89
N TRP A 341 4.70 -1.55 -18.18
CA TRP A 341 5.03 -2.92 -18.61
C TRP A 341 6.47 -3.07 -19.03
N THR A 342 7.22 -1.98 -19.10
CA THR A 342 8.65 -1.95 -19.35
C THR A 342 9.30 -0.84 -18.53
N PHE A 343 10.61 -0.90 -18.40
CA PHE A 343 11.42 0.21 -17.90
C PHE A 343 12.65 0.38 -18.79
N ASP A 344 13.23 1.57 -18.79
CA ASP A 344 14.34 1.92 -19.66
C ASP A 344 15.67 1.41 -19.11
N ILE A 345 16.07 0.22 -19.57
CA ILE A 345 17.35 -0.40 -19.22
C ILE A 345 18.54 0.36 -19.80
N THR A 346 18.38 1.03 -20.95
CA THR A 346 19.46 1.80 -21.58
C THR A 346 19.87 2.98 -20.71
N ASN A 347 18.91 3.65 -20.07
CA ASN A 347 19.20 4.68 -19.08
C ASN A 347 19.88 4.11 -17.83
N ILE A 348 19.52 2.91 -17.36
CA ILE A 348 20.23 2.25 -16.25
C ILE A 348 21.68 1.96 -16.63
N ASP A 349 21.91 1.39 -17.81
CA ASP A 349 23.24 1.10 -18.34
C ASP A 349 24.06 2.37 -18.50
N TYR A 350 23.45 3.44 -18.99
CA TYR A 350 24.11 4.75 -19.11
C TYR A 350 24.52 5.29 -17.74
N VAL A 351 23.65 5.21 -16.72
CA VAL A 351 23.97 5.63 -15.34
C VAL A 351 25.15 4.84 -14.78
N ILE A 352 25.16 3.53 -14.99
CA ILE A 352 26.23 2.63 -14.52
C ILE A 352 27.54 2.94 -15.26
N ASN A 353 27.53 2.93 -16.59
CA ASN A 353 28.73 3.06 -17.42
C ASN A 353 29.39 4.44 -17.31
N ASN A 354 28.61 5.48 -17.05
CA ASN A 354 29.10 6.85 -16.89
C ASN A 354 29.27 7.28 -15.42
N ASN A 355 29.15 6.35 -14.45
CA ASN A 355 29.32 6.62 -13.02
C ASN A 355 28.38 7.70 -12.43
N LEU A 356 27.17 7.81 -12.98
CA LEU A 356 26.17 8.84 -12.65
C LEU A 356 25.23 8.43 -11.50
N ILE A 357 25.50 7.33 -10.79
CA ILE A 357 24.66 6.81 -9.68
C ILE A 357 24.42 7.86 -8.57
N ASN A 358 25.34 8.81 -8.41
CA ASN A 358 25.22 9.90 -7.43
C ASN A 358 24.76 11.24 -8.06
N ASP A 359 24.54 11.31 -9.37
CA ASP A 359 24.07 12.52 -10.04
C ASP A 359 22.54 12.64 -9.91
N GLU A 360 22.10 13.37 -8.89
CA GLU A 360 20.66 13.56 -8.66
C GLU A 360 19.97 14.36 -9.76
N ASN A 361 20.69 15.25 -10.45
CA ASN A 361 20.10 16.09 -11.50
C ASN A 361 19.80 15.23 -12.73
N TYR A 362 20.74 14.38 -13.11
CA TYR A 362 20.52 13.40 -14.18
C TYR A 362 19.40 12.42 -13.80
N ILE A 363 19.44 11.83 -12.60
CA ILE A 363 18.40 10.87 -12.19
C ILE A 363 17.01 11.52 -12.19
N LYS A 364 16.89 12.79 -11.75
CA LYS A 364 15.60 13.51 -11.77
C LYS A 364 15.09 13.79 -13.19
N SER A 365 15.98 13.93 -14.17
CA SER A 365 15.60 14.23 -15.56
C SER A 365 15.10 13.02 -16.34
N ILE A 366 15.37 11.79 -15.88
CA ILE A 366 14.88 10.56 -16.51
C ILE A 366 13.33 10.58 -16.55
N PRO A 367 12.67 10.48 -17.72
CA PRO A 367 11.22 10.52 -17.80
C PRO A 367 10.54 9.28 -17.20
N ASP A 368 11.17 8.12 -17.37
CA ASP A 368 10.66 6.83 -16.90
C ASP A 368 10.67 6.74 -15.37
N THR A 369 9.49 6.57 -14.78
CA THR A 369 9.33 6.63 -13.32
C THR A 369 9.85 5.38 -12.63
N LEU A 370 9.62 4.20 -13.21
CA LEU A 370 10.10 2.94 -12.65
C LEU A 370 11.63 2.85 -12.73
N THR A 371 12.26 3.24 -13.84
CA THR A 371 13.72 3.33 -13.98
C THR A 371 14.33 4.22 -12.90
N LYS A 372 13.77 5.42 -12.66
CA LYS A 372 14.22 6.30 -11.57
C LYS A 372 14.14 5.64 -10.21
N ASP A 373 13.02 4.97 -9.95
CA ASP A 373 12.75 4.29 -8.69
C ASP A 373 13.76 3.15 -8.46
N ILE A 374 14.05 2.36 -9.50
CA ILE A 374 15.08 1.30 -9.50
C ILE A 374 16.48 1.87 -9.21
N ILE A 375 16.90 2.93 -9.91
CA ILE A 375 18.22 3.55 -9.70
C ILE A 375 18.39 4.02 -8.25
N ILE A 376 17.37 4.69 -7.71
CA ILE A 376 17.39 5.20 -6.35
C ILE A 376 17.48 4.05 -5.34
N LEU A 377 16.67 3.00 -5.48
CA LEU A 377 16.72 1.86 -4.56
C LEU A 377 18.04 1.08 -4.66
N GLY A 378 18.55 0.82 -5.87
CA GLY A 378 19.82 0.13 -6.08
C GLY A 378 21.00 0.86 -5.42
N LYS A 379 21.00 2.20 -5.47
CA LYS A 379 21.97 3.02 -4.75
C LYS A 379 21.88 2.83 -3.24
N GLU A 380 20.67 2.82 -2.67
CA GLU A 380 20.48 2.62 -1.23
C GLU A 380 20.93 1.21 -0.81
N ILE A 381 20.66 0.16 -1.60
CA ILE A 381 21.21 -1.19 -1.36
C ILE A 381 22.74 -1.15 -1.31
N GLY A 382 23.37 -0.49 -2.28
CA GLY A 382 24.83 -0.33 -2.31
C GLY A 382 25.41 0.33 -1.05
N LYS A 383 24.66 1.26 -0.43
CA LYS A 383 25.07 1.88 0.84
C LYS A 383 25.09 0.87 2.00
N ILE A 384 24.10 -0.02 2.09
CA ILE A 384 24.05 -1.05 3.14
C ILE A 384 25.32 -1.90 3.10
N TYR A 385 25.73 -2.37 1.91
CA TYR A 385 26.96 -3.15 1.74
C TYR A 385 28.23 -2.33 2.00
N LYS A 386 28.23 -1.02 1.68
CA LYS A 386 29.33 -0.13 2.06
C LYS A 386 29.47 -0.06 3.58
N VAL A 387 28.37 0.08 4.32
CA VAL A 387 28.40 0.08 5.80
C VAL A 387 28.91 -1.25 6.31
N TYR A 388 28.50 -2.38 5.73
CA TYR A 388 29.01 -3.70 6.12
C TYR A 388 30.52 -3.85 5.84
N ASN A 389 31.04 -3.30 4.74
CA ASN A 389 32.48 -3.26 4.50
C ASN A 389 33.23 -2.41 5.55
N ASP A 390 32.64 -1.30 6.01
CA ASP A 390 33.21 -0.47 7.07
C ASP A 390 33.14 -1.16 8.45
N TYR A 391 32.08 -1.92 8.73
CA TYR A 391 31.99 -2.83 9.88
C TYR A 391 33.10 -3.87 9.85
N LYS A 392 33.28 -4.58 8.72
CA LYS A 392 34.38 -5.55 8.53
C LYS A 392 35.77 -4.95 8.71
N SER A 393 35.92 -3.67 8.40
CA SER A 393 37.16 -2.92 8.57
C SER A 393 37.33 -2.32 9.97
N ASN A 394 36.46 -2.65 10.93
CA ASN A 394 36.44 -2.09 12.30
C ASN A 394 36.41 -0.55 12.34
N LYS A 395 35.78 0.10 11.36
CA LYS A 395 35.65 1.58 11.34
C LYS A 395 34.54 2.10 12.25
N ILE A 396 33.63 1.23 12.68
CA ILE A 396 32.50 1.56 13.54
C ILE A 396 32.88 1.13 14.96
N ALA A 397 33.50 2.02 15.73
CA ALA A 397 34.08 1.67 17.04
C ALA A 397 33.06 1.07 18.04
N GLN A 398 31.80 1.48 17.95
CA GLN A 398 30.71 1.01 18.82
C GLN A 398 30.17 -0.37 18.40
N LEU A 399 30.59 -0.89 17.24
CA LEU A 399 30.17 -2.17 16.68
C LEU A 399 31.40 -2.95 16.16
N PRO A 400 32.18 -3.58 17.05
CA PRO A 400 33.36 -4.35 16.67
C PRO A 400 33.00 -5.51 15.73
N TYR A 401 33.84 -5.74 14.71
CA TYR A 401 33.64 -6.81 13.75
C TYR A 401 33.70 -8.19 14.41
N ASN A 402 32.68 -9.01 14.15
CA ASN A 402 32.66 -10.42 14.44
C ASN A 402 32.46 -11.22 13.15
N GLU A 403 33.48 -11.98 12.76
CA GLU A 403 33.48 -12.82 11.56
C GLU A 403 32.61 -14.07 11.65
N SER A 404 32.24 -14.51 12.86
CA SER A 404 31.37 -15.66 13.06
C SER A 404 29.90 -15.34 12.74
N LYS A 405 29.56 -14.07 12.56
CA LYS A 405 28.20 -13.62 12.34
C LYS A 405 27.86 -13.58 10.85
N THR A 406 26.73 -14.17 10.50
CA THR A 406 26.15 -14.10 9.16
C THR A 406 25.53 -12.73 8.94
N PHE A 407 26.01 -12.02 7.91
CA PHE A 407 25.48 -10.72 7.53
C PHE A 407 24.23 -10.85 6.66
N ILE A 408 23.17 -10.12 7.05
CA ILE A 408 21.86 -10.12 6.39
C ILE A 408 21.43 -8.67 6.11
N PRO A 409 21.53 -8.19 4.85
CA PRO A 409 21.05 -6.87 4.46
C PRO A 409 19.54 -6.88 4.22
N ILE A 410 18.80 -6.00 4.89
CA ILE A 410 17.34 -5.85 4.73
C ILE A 410 17.03 -4.39 4.42
N MET A 411 16.17 -4.17 3.43
CA MET A 411 15.54 -2.89 3.18
C MET A 411 14.05 -3.00 3.46
N VAL A 412 13.57 -2.21 4.40
CA VAL A 412 12.16 -2.16 4.79
C VAL A 412 11.49 -0.97 4.11
N THR A 413 10.48 -1.22 3.28
CA THR A 413 9.75 -0.18 2.54
C THR A 413 8.39 0.09 3.17
N ILE A 414 7.87 1.32 3.07
CA ILE A 414 6.54 1.67 3.63
C ILE A 414 5.36 0.94 2.96
N GLU A 415 5.54 0.52 1.71
CA GLU A 415 4.54 -0.23 0.95
C GLU A 415 5.23 -1.38 0.20
N GLU A 416 4.46 -2.31 -0.34
CA GLU A 416 4.99 -3.38 -1.19
C GLU A 416 5.52 -2.80 -2.51
N TRP A 417 6.71 -3.26 -2.92
CA TRP A 417 7.38 -2.83 -4.14
C TRP A 417 7.44 -3.91 -5.21
N TYR A 418 7.21 -5.18 -4.84
CA TYR A 418 7.43 -6.36 -5.68
C TYR A 418 8.82 -6.36 -6.33
N ALA A 419 9.80 -5.79 -5.63
CA ALA A 419 11.15 -5.57 -6.13
C ALA A 419 11.95 -6.87 -6.32
N GLY A 420 11.49 -7.97 -5.73
CA GLY A 420 12.04 -9.32 -5.93
C GLY A 420 11.77 -9.90 -7.32
N CYS A 421 10.99 -9.22 -8.17
CA CYS A 421 10.81 -9.62 -9.56
C CYS A 421 12.16 -9.68 -10.29
N PRO A 422 12.50 -10.76 -11.04
CA PRO A 422 13.83 -10.98 -11.59
C PRO A 422 14.45 -9.81 -12.35
N SER A 423 13.72 -9.18 -13.29
CA SER A 423 14.23 -8.05 -14.08
C SER A 423 14.59 -6.83 -13.23
N ILE A 424 13.77 -6.53 -12.21
CA ILE A 424 14.00 -5.41 -11.29
C ILE A 424 15.16 -5.74 -10.35
N ASN A 425 15.15 -6.94 -9.76
CA ASN A 425 16.16 -7.39 -8.82
C ASN A 425 17.56 -7.46 -9.45
N ASP A 426 17.67 -7.87 -10.72
CA ASP A 426 18.93 -7.83 -11.47
C ASP A 426 19.45 -6.38 -11.60
N CYS A 427 18.60 -5.45 -12.03
CA CYS A 427 18.97 -4.05 -12.16
C CYS A 427 19.41 -3.42 -10.82
N LEU A 428 18.66 -3.68 -9.75
CA LEU A 428 19.00 -3.24 -8.40
C LEU A 428 20.39 -3.75 -7.97
N THR A 429 20.68 -5.02 -8.26
CA THR A 429 21.98 -5.65 -7.97
C THR A 429 23.10 -4.99 -8.78
N ARG A 430 22.91 -4.80 -10.08
CA ARG A 430 23.90 -4.14 -10.96
C ARG A 430 24.22 -2.72 -10.53
N ILE A 431 23.21 -1.96 -10.10
CA ILE A 431 23.39 -0.59 -9.58
C ILE A 431 24.15 -0.63 -8.24
N ALA A 432 23.80 -1.53 -7.33
CA ALA A 432 24.50 -1.70 -6.05
C ALA A 432 25.98 -2.09 -6.27
N GLU A 433 26.26 -3.03 -7.18
CA GLU A 433 27.62 -3.40 -7.55
C GLU A 433 28.40 -2.23 -8.14
N ALA A 434 27.79 -1.45 -9.03
CA ALA A 434 28.43 -0.28 -9.62
C ALA A 434 28.71 0.80 -8.57
N TYR A 435 27.82 0.98 -7.59
CA TYR A 435 28.06 1.84 -6.43
C TYR A 435 29.28 1.39 -5.61
N LEU A 436 29.42 0.09 -5.35
CA LEU A 436 30.54 -0.49 -4.62
C LEU A 436 31.86 -0.41 -5.40
N LYS A 437 31.85 -0.72 -6.71
CA LYS A 437 33.02 -0.61 -7.59
C LYS A 437 33.60 0.81 -7.58
N LYS A 438 32.74 1.83 -7.66
CA LYS A 438 33.14 3.25 -7.57
C LYS A 438 33.81 3.59 -6.24
N LYS A 439 33.52 2.85 -5.18
CA LYS A 439 34.14 2.99 -3.85
C LYS A 439 35.29 2.01 -3.61
N HIS A 440 35.72 1.27 -4.62
CA HIS A 440 36.77 0.24 -4.52
C HIS A 440 36.45 -0.85 -3.48
N ILE A 441 35.17 -1.22 -3.35
CA ILE A 441 34.71 -2.28 -2.45
C ILE A 441 34.46 -3.57 -3.26
N ASP A 442 34.87 -4.72 -2.69
CA ASP A 442 34.66 -6.03 -3.31
C ASP A 442 33.16 -6.35 -3.45
N ILE A 443 32.71 -6.56 -4.69
CA ILE A 443 31.33 -6.88 -5.03
C ILE A 443 30.92 -8.30 -4.64
N SER A 444 31.88 -9.21 -4.36
CA SER A 444 31.57 -10.59 -3.96
C SER A 444 30.72 -10.65 -2.68
N ILE A 445 30.72 -9.57 -1.91
CA ILE A 445 29.90 -9.37 -0.71
C ILE A 445 28.40 -9.48 -0.99
N ILE A 446 27.94 -9.00 -2.15
CA ILE A 446 26.53 -9.06 -2.55
C ILE A 446 26.14 -10.49 -2.92
N GLN A 447 27.05 -11.23 -3.56
CA GLN A 447 26.83 -12.62 -3.97
C GLN A 447 26.76 -13.56 -2.75
N LYS A 448 27.57 -13.28 -1.71
CA LYS A 448 27.61 -14.07 -0.47
C LYS A 448 26.40 -13.81 0.43
N SER A 449 25.98 -12.55 0.54
CA SER A 449 24.87 -12.12 1.39
C SER A 449 23.87 -11.34 0.55
N LYS A 450 22.87 -12.02 -0.02
CA LYS A 450 21.82 -11.36 -0.80
C LYS A 450 20.97 -10.46 0.08
N TYR A 451 20.61 -9.29 -0.43
CA TYR A 451 19.70 -8.38 0.25
C TYR A 451 18.25 -8.84 0.14
N LYS A 452 17.41 -8.40 1.08
CA LYS A 452 15.96 -8.57 1.05
C LYS A 452 15.29 -7.20 1.00
N ILE A 453 14.31 -7.02 0.13
CA ILE A 453 13.40 -5.88 0.17
C ILE A 453 12.05 -6.41 0.62
N ILE A 454 11.50 -5.84 1.70
CA ILE A 454 10.21 -6.21 2.26
C ILE A 454 9.42 -4.98 2.65
N SER A 455 8.11 -5.01 2.47
CA SER A 455 7.24 -3.99 3.05
C SER A 455 7.21 -4.08 4.58
N ILE A 456 6.90 -2.98 5.24
CA ILE A 456 6.70 -2.91 6.68
C ILE A 456 5.56 -3.84 7.15
N ASP A 457 4.54 -4.06 6.32
CA ASP A 457 3.46 -5.00 6.61
C ASP A 457 3.99 -6.43 6.75
N THR A 458 4.84 -6.85 5.81
CA THR A 458 5.52 -8.15 5.86
C THR A 458 6.54 -8.19 7.00
N PHE A 459 7.29 -7.10 7.22
CA PHE A 459 8.34 -7.03 8.24
C PHE A 459 7.79 -7.20 9.66
N GLU A 460 6.62 -6.65 9.98
CA GLU A 460 6.01 -6.80 11.31
C GLU A 460 5.78 -8.26 11.69
N ILE A 461 5.38 -9.10 10.73
CA ILE A 461 5.20 -10.54 10.94
C ILE A 461 6.54 -11.26 10.91
N ASP A 462 7.34 -11.01 9.87
CA ASP A 462 8.64 -11.65 9.68
C ASP A 462 9.53 -11.46 10.91
N TYR A 463 9.53 -10.25 11.47
CA TYR A 463 10.36 -9.90 12.62
C TYR A 463 9.90 -10.60 13.90
N GLN A 464 8.59 -10.72 14.14
CA GLN A 464 8.07 -11.50 15.27
C GLN A 464 8.50 -12.97 15.17
N ILE A 465 8.45 -13.55 13.98
CA ILE A 465 8.92 -14.93 13.76
C ILE A 465 10.44 -15.02 13.99
N MET A 466 11.24 -14.05 13.50
CA MET A 466 12.69 -13.98 13.76
C MET A 466 13.01 -13.87 15.25
N ALA A 467 12.20 -13.14 16.02
CA ALA A 467 12.37 -12.98 17.45
C ALA A 467 12.03 -14.26 18.23
N ILE A 468 10.98 -14.98 17.82
CA ILE A 468 10.51 -16.19 18.51
C ILE A 468 11.34 -17.42 18.13
N GLU A 469 11.56 -17.63 16.83
CA GLU A 469 12.21 -18.85 16.31
C GLU A 469 13.73 -18.70 16.17
N GLY A 470 14.24 -17.47 16.25
CA GLY A 470 15.61 -17.10 15.93
C GLY A 470 15.80 -16.74 14.46
N ILE A 471 16.73 -15.82 14.20
CA ILE A 471 16.99 -15.28 12.85
C ILE A 471 17.43 -16.41 11.89
N SER A 472 18.35 -17.28 12.31
CA SER A 472 18.83 -18.41 11.49
C SER A 472 17.68 -19.36 11.10
N SER A 473 16.79 -19.67 12.05
CA SER A 473 15.63 -20.55 11.82
C SER A 473 14.66 -19.93 10.82
N PHE A 474 14.37 -18.62 10.95
CA PHE A 474 13.52 -17.90 10.01
C PHE A 474 14.03 -18.02 8.57
N PHE A 475 15.30 -17.71 8.32
CA PHE A 475 15.86 -17.77 6.97
C PHE A 475 16.00 -19.20 6.44
N LYS A 476 16.15 -20.19 7.33
CA LYS A 476 16.08 -21.61 6.95
C LYS A 476 14.67 -22.01 6.52
N MET A 477 13.63 -21.54 7.22
CA MET A 477 12.23 -21.77 6.83
C MET A 477 11.90 -21.14 5.47
N GLU A 478 12.39 -19.92 5.24
CA GLU A 478 12.25 -19.23 3.94
C GLU A 478 12.92 -20.02 2.82
N LYS A 479 14.19 -20.41 3.00
CA LYS A 479 14.95 -21.18 2.00
C LYS A 479 14.30 -22.54 1.68
N ASN A 480 13.64 -23.15 2.66
CA ASN A 480 12.96 -24.43 2.49
C ASN A 480 11.50 -24.29 1.99
N ASN A 481 11.04 -23.08 1.68
CA ASN A 481 9.68 -22.78 1.21
C ASN A 481 8.56 -23.22 2.18
N ILE A 482 8.82 -23.21 3.48
CA ILE A 482 7.82 -23.56 4.52
C ILE A 482 7.33 -22.33 5.31
N LEU A 483 7.98 -21.17 5.12
CA LEU A 483 7.66 -19.94 5.85
C LEU A 483 6.21 -19.48 5.64
N ASP A 484 5.68 -19.56 4.42
CA ASP A 484 4.32 -19.11 4.13
C ASP A 484 3.25 -19.99 4.80
N GLU A 485 3.48 -21.30 4.90
CA GLU A 485 2.59 -22.19 5.65
C GLU A 485 2.67 -21.90 7.15
N TYR A 486 3.88 -21.64 7.65
CA TYR A 486 4.11 -21.27 9.03
C TYR A 486 3.37 -19.96 9.38
N LYS A 487 3.51 -18.92 8.55
CA LYS A 487 2.82 -17.62 8.71
C LYS A 487 1.31 -17.75 8.83
N LYS A 488 0.69 -18.67 8.07
CA LYS A 488 -0.77 -18.91 8.14
C LYS A 488 -1.22 -19.44 9.50
N LYS A 489 -0.34 -20.10 10.24
CA LYS A 489 -0.60 -20.67 11.58
C LYS A 489 -0.02 -19.80 12.70
N PHE A 490 0.79 -18.79 12.35
CA PHE A 490 1.45 -17.92 13.30
C PHE A 490 0.45 -16.95 13.93
N HIS A 491 0.44 -16.90 15.26
CA HIS A 491 -0.36 -15.96 16.01
C HIS A 491 0.43 -14.67 16.21
N LEU A 492 -0.02 -13.59 15.57
CA LEU A 492 0.55 -12.27 15.80
C LEU A 492 0.32 -11.85 17.25
N ASP A 493 1.38 -11.39 17.91
CA ASP A 493 1.28 -10.70 19.19
C ASP A 493 0.35 -9.49 19.05
N SER A 494 -0.42 -9.17 20.10
CA SER A 494 -1.47 -8.15 20.06
C SER A 494 -0.99 -6.73 20.35
N HIS A 495 0.30 -6.47 20.57
CA HIS A 495 0.77 -5.18 21.07
C HIS A 495 0.24 -3.95 20.30
N PHE A 496 0.32 -3.96 18.97
CA PHE A 496 -0.17 -2.82 18.19
C PHE A 496 -1.70 -2.75 18.12
N PHE A 497 -2.39 -3.89 18.25
CA PHE A 497 -3.83 -3.89 18.45
C PHE A 497 -4.20 -3.27 19.81
N ASP A 498 -3.49 -3.62 20.87
CA ASP A 498 -3.73 -3.11 22.21
C ASP A 498 -3.45 -1.59 22.23
N LYS A 499 -2.37 -1.14 21.58
CA LYS A 499 -2.08 0.29 21.42
C LYS A 499 -3.14 1.03 20.60
N PHE A 500 -3.66 0.43 19.53
CA PHE A 500 -4.79 0.99 18.80
C PHE A 500 -6.01 1.18 19.72
N SER A 501 -6.33 0.14 20.51
CA SER A 501 -7.45 0.18 21.45
C SER A 501 -7.23 1.27 22.51
N GLU A 502 -6.09 1.26 23.19
CA GLU A 502 -5.71 2.21 24.24
C GLU A 502 -5.71 3.66 23.74
N GLU A 503 -5.11 3.93 22.58
CA GLU A 503 -4.92 5.30 22.11
C GLU A 503 -6.16 5.85 21.39
N LEU A 504 -6.88 5.03 20.62
CA LEU A 504 -7.95 5.51 19.72
C LEU A 504 -9.36 5.13 20.18
N ILE A 505 -9.56 4.00 20.85
CA ILE A 505 -10.91 3.45 21.12
C ILE A 505 -11.33 3.64 22.57
N SER A 506 -10.53 3.18 23.54
CA SER A 506 -10.85 3.24 24.98
C SER A 506 -11.24 4.65 25.46
N PRO A 507 -10.54 5.74 25.07
CA PRO A 507 -10.90 7.10 25.50
C PRO A 507 -12.32 7.51 25.09
N ILE A 508 -12.84 6.98 23.99
CA ILE A 508 -14.22 7.24 23.55
C ILE A 508 -15.20 6.51 24.49
N GLY A 509 -14.91 5.25 24.81
CA GLY A 509 -15.72 4.44 25.71
C GLY A 509 -15.82 5.06 27.10
N ASP A 510 -14.72 5.60 27.61
CA ASP A 510 -14.66 6.28 28.92
C ASP A 510 -15.56 7.52 28.94
N ILE A 511 -15.49 8.36 27.91
CA ILE A 511 -16.35 9.56 27.78
C ILE A 511 -17.83 9.16 27.72
N ILE A 512 -18.18 8.15 26.92
CA ILE A 512 -19.57 7.67 26.80
C ILE A 512 -20.06 7.11 28.13
N ALA A 513 -19.24 6.32 28.82
CA ALA A 513 -19.58 5.74 30.11
C ALA A 513 -19.74 6.82 31.20
N GLU A 514 -18.92 7.87 31.17
CA GLU A 514 -19.04 9.02 32.06
C GLU A 514 -20.33 9.80 31.80
N ASN A 515 -20.64 10.14 30.55
CA ASN A 515 -21.86 10.85 30.19
C ASN A 515 -23.14 10.09 30.59
N ASN A 516 -23.13 8.75 30.46
CA ASN A 516 -24.25 7.90 30.88
C ASN A 516 -24.50 7.91 32.40
N LYS A 517 -23.50 8.28 33.22
CA LYS A 517 -23.68 8.39 34.69
C LYS A 517 -24.44 9.65 35.08
N TYR A 518 -24.40 10.69 34.25
CA TYR A 518 -24.99 12.01 34.53
C TYR A 518 -26.32 12.26 33.82
N SER A 519 -26.78 11.33 32.99
CA SER A 519 -28.04 11.41 32.23
C SER A 519 -29.26 10.76 32.92
N CYS A 520 -29.16 10.49 34.23
CA CYS A 520 -30.27 9.99 35.06
C CYS A 520 -30.99 11.12 35.81
#